data_AF-A0A834JPK9-F1
#
_entry.id   AF-A0A834JPK9-F1
#
_cell.length_a   1.000
_cell.length_b   1.000
_cell.length_c   1.000
_cell.angle_alpha   90.00
_cell.angle_beta   90.00
_cell.angle_gamma   90.00
#
_symmetry.space_group_name_H-M   'P 1'
#
loop_
_entity.id
_entity.type
_entity.pdbx_description
1 polymer ?
#
loop_
_entity_poly.entity_id
_entity_poly.type
_entity_poly.pdbx_seq_one_letter_code
_entity_poly.pdbx_strand_id
1 'polypeptide(L)'
;MTAIIPWICFCALFSGIFASQHRRKDGFQNTLGHLRTSTPTEVQEKAAKDLIKRLLGNDVARLFNVIVDPNLGPSEKDTFQIKKNDLGEIEIRGTCGVAVTWVWWQWDQWEKNLDWMALNGINLALAFNGQEAIWERVYVELNLTIDEIDEHFGGPAFLPWTRMGNIRGFAGSLTTHWHYQSIRLQHRILQRMRELGIIPVLPAFAGHVPRAFARLFPNAKMTKIDSWNKFEDRYCCPYLLDPTDELFQTVGEMFLRAYIEEFGTDHIYNCDTFNENEPGNSELSYLENVSRSIFTVMSSVDPQAIW
;
A
#
# COMPACT_ATOMS: atom_id res chain seq x y z
N MET A 1 16.60 -6.85 -11.38
CA MET A 1 16.50 -5.45 -11.85
C MET A 1 15.91 -4.68 -10.68
N THR A 2 16.70 -3.79 -10.09
CA THR A 2 16.45 -3.12 -8.80
C THR A 2 15.48 -1.96 -8.97
N ALA A 3 14.25 -2.09 -8.47
CA ALA A 3 13.41 -0.93 -8.20
C ALA A 3 13.93 -0.27 -6.91
N ILE A 4 14.35 1.00 -7.02
CA ILE A 4 14.68 1.88 -5.90
C ILE A 4 13.56 2.92 -5.89
N ILE A 5 12.58 2.76 -4.99
CA ILE A 5 11.48 3.72 -4.84
C ILE A 5 11.62 4.36 -3.45
N PRO A 6 11.99 5.65 -3.37
CA PRO A 6 11.99 6.38 -2.10
C PRO A 6 10.54 6.70 -1.71
N TRP A 7 10.01 6.02 -0.69
CA TRP A 7 8.65 6.19 -0.15
C TRP A 7 8.45 7.49 0.67
N ILE A 8 9.08 8.59 0.24
CA ILE A 8 8.84 9.94 0.79
C ILE A 8 7.96 10.80 -0.14
N CYS A 9 7.51 10.30 -1.31
CA CYS A 9 6.76 11.13 -2.26
C CYS A 9 5.24 10.88 -2.38
N PHE A 10 4.59 10.09 -1.52
CA PHE A 10 3.13 9.94 -1.60
C PHE A 10 2.34 10.58 -0.45
N CYS A 11 2.87 11.69 0.09
CA CYS A 11 2.12 12.70 0.85
C CYS A 11 2.34 14.13 0.29
N ALA A 12 2.82 14.27 -0.94
CA ALA A 12 2.98 15.57 -1.59
C ALA A 12 2.88 15.47 -3.11
N LEU A 13 1.66 15.30 -3.63
CA LEU A 13 1.36 15.56 -5.04
C LEU A 13 0.16 16.50 -5.12
N PHE A 14 0.40 17.81 -4.95
CA PHE A 14 -0.18 18.89 -5.76
C PHE A 14 0.54 20.21 -5.46
N SER A 15 1.68 20.43 -6.11
CA SER A 15 2.14 21.79 -6.48
C SER A 15 3.08 21.70 -7.67
N GLY A 16 2.56 21.20 -8.80
CA GLY A 16 3.22 21.28 -10.10
C GLY A 16 2.92 22.60 -10.78
N ILE A 17 3.48 23.71 -10.29
CA ILE A 17 3.75 24.86 -11.16
C ILE A 17 5.11 24.58 -11.78
N PHE A 18 5.15 24.49 -13.10
CA PHE A 18 6.38 24.51 -13.88
C PHE A 18 7.24 25.70 -13.45
N ALA A 19 8.26 25.43 -12.65
CA ALA A 19 9.38 26.33 -12.42
C ALA A 19 10.64 25.60 -12.83
N SER A 20 11.25 26.14 -13.88
CA SER A 20 12.55 25.82 -14.43
C SER A 20 13.58 25.41 -13.37
N GLN A 21 14.45 24.47 -13.73
CA GLN A 21 15.75 24.18 -13.11
C GLN A 21 16.26 25.24 -12.11
N HIS A 22 15.92 25.07 -10.84
CA HIS A 22 16.70 25.61 -9.74
C HIS A 22 16.65 24.62 -8.58
N ARG A 23 17.72 23.82 -8.46
CA ARG A 23 18.07 23.15 -7.19
C ARG A 23 18.34 24.26 -6.16
N ARG A 24 17.32 24.73 -5.44
CA ARG A 24 17.57 25.30 -4.11
C ARG A 24 17.88 24.13 -3.21
N LYS A 25 19.12 24.10 -2.68
CA LYS A 25 19.49 23.22 -1.58
C LYS A 25 18.54 23.50 -0.43
N ASP A 26 17.81 22.48 -0.01
CA ASP A 26 16.90 22.52 1.13
C ASP A 26 17.66 23.02 2.37
N GLY A 27 17.14 24.08 3.02
CA GLY A 27 17.76 24.74 4.16
C GLY A 27 17.92 23.80 5.36
N PHE A 28 17.07 22.78 5.47
CA PHE A 28 17.18 21.75 6.50
C PHE A 28 18.45 20.89 6.32
N GLN A 29 18.84 20.57 5.08
CA GLN A 29 19.97 19.69 4.78
C GLN A 29 21.32 20.28 5.20
N ASN A 30 21.47 21.61 5.12
CA ASN A 30 22.68 22.30 5.59
C ASN A 30 22.78 22.36 7.12
N THR A 31 21.72 22.03 7.85
CA THR A 31 21.72 22.08 9.33
C THR A 31 21.93 20.71 9.95
N LEU A 32 21.11 19.71 9.64
CA LEU A 32 21.13 18.40 10.30
C LEU A 32 21.24 17.22 9.32
N GLY A 33 21.19 17.44 8.00
CA GLY A 33 21.22 16.36 6.98
C GLY A 33 22.52 15.53 6.97
N HIS A 34 23.58 16.03 7.61
CA HIS A 34 24.83 15.30 7.80
C HIS A 34 24.82 14.38 9.03
N LEU A 35 23.83 14.52 9.93
CA LEU A 35 23.73 13.67 11.12
C LEU A 35 23.30 12.28 10.71
N ARG A 36 24.21 11.34 10.88
CA ARG A 36 23.95 9.90 10.73
C ARG A 36 24.09 9.23 12.08
N THR A 37 23.41 8.10 12.23
CA THR A 37 23.63 7.22 13.38
C THR A 37 25.09 6.80 13.46
N SER A 38 25.68 6.91 14.65
CA SER A 38 27.00 6.37 14.97
C SER A 38 26.94 4.89 15.40
N THR A 39 25.73 4.33 15.47
CA THR A 39 25.52 2.94 15.87
C THR A 39 25.96 2.02 14.73
N PRO A 40 26.80 1.00 14.98
CA PRO A 40 27.22 0.07 13.95
C PRO A 40 26.04 -0.59 13.24
N THR A 41 26.17 -0.81 11.93
CA THR A 41 25.10 -1.38 11.08
C THR A 41 24.65 -2.75 11.58
N GLU A 42 25.57 -3.57 12.08
CA GLU A 42 25.28 -4.90 12.60
C GLU A 42 24.39 -4.86 13.86
N VAL A 43 24.58 -3.84 14.70
CA VAL A 43 23.75 -3.63 15.90
C VAL A 43 22.34 -3.23 15.49
N GLN A 44 22.21 -2.36 14.48
CA GLN A 44 20.92 -1.94 13.94
C GLN A 44 20.19 -3.10 13.24
N GLU A 45 20.89 -3.89 12.42
CA GLU A 45 20.35 -5.09 11.77
C GLU A 45 19.85 -6.11 12.79
N LYS A 46 20.64 -6.35 13.85
CA LYS A 46 20.25 -7.26 14.93
C LYS A 46 18.98 -6.77 15.63
N ALA A 47 18.93 -5.48 15.99
CA ALA A 47 17.75 -4.89 16.62
C ALA A 47 16.50 -4.98 15.74
N ALA A 48 16.65 -4.73 14.43
CA ALA A 48 15.58 -4.87 13.45
C ALA A 48 15.12 -6.34 13.29
N LYS A 49 16.05 -7.28 13.19
CA LYS A 49 15.76 -8.74 13.16
C LYS A 49 15.04 -9.18 14.42
N ASP A 50 15.45 -8.69 15.60
CA ASP A 50 14.81 -9.02 16.87
C ASP A 50 13.40 -8.41 16.97
N LEU A 51 13.17 -7.22 16.41
CA LEU A 51 11.83 -6.66 16.26
C LEU A 51 10.95 -7.54 15.37
N ILE A 52 11.43 -7.90 14.18
CA ILE A 52 10.68 -8.76 13.23
C ILE A 52 10.34 -10.10 13.89
N LYS A 53 11.28 -10.73 14.61
CA LYS A 53 11.02 -11.97 15.36
C LYS A 53 9.92 -11.81 16.41
N ARG A 54 9.91 -10.70 17.15
CA ARG A 54 8.86 -10.44 18.14
C ARG A 54 7.48 -10.28 17.50
N LEU A 55 7.42 -9.75 16.28
CA LEU A 55 6.17 -9.44 15.60
C LEU A 55 5.63 -10.62 14.78
N LEU A 56 6.49 -11.35 14.09
CA LEU A 56 6.11 -12.40 13.14
C LEU A 56 6.35 -13.82 13.65
N GLY A 57 7.02 -13.97 14.80
CA GLY A 57 7.47 -15.27 15.29
C GLY A 57 8.72 -15.77 14.59
N ASN A 58 9.36 -16.79 15.17
CA ASN A 58 10.69 -17.25 14.75
C ASN A 58 10.72 -17.86 13.35
N ASP A 59 9.68 -18.60 12.96
CA ASP A 59 9.68 -19.33 11.69
C ASP A 59 9.52 -18.40 10.50
N VAL A 60 8.62 -17.41 10.60
CA VAL A 60 8.38 -16.41 9.56
C VAL A 60 9.54 -15.40 9.50
N ALA A 61 10.10 -15.00 10.64
CA ALA A 61 11.22 -14.07 10.68
C ALA A 61 12.49 -14.59 9.98
N ARG A 62 12.66 -15.92 9.85
CA ARG A 62 13.78 -16.52 9.10
C ARG A 62 13.71 -16.25 7.60
N LEU A 63 12.53 -15.94 7.08
CA LEU A 63 12.35 -15.58 5.68
C LEU A 63 12.87 -14.18 5.36
N PHE A 64 13.20 -13.36 6.37
CA PHE A 64 13.63 -11.97 6.20
C PHE A 64 15.14 -11.81 6.44
N ASN A 65 15.85 -11.41 5.39
CA ASN A 65 17.23 -10.97 5.49
C ASN A 65 17.28 -9.44 5.61
N VAL A 66 17.44 -8.93 6.84
CA VAL A 66 17.57 -7.48 7.08
C VAL A 66 19.02 -7.04 6.93
N ILE A 67 19.24 -6.01 6.12
CA ILE A 67 20.55 -5.39 5.88
C ILE A 67 20.44 -3.89 6.11
N VAL A 68 21.38 -3.31 6.85
CA VAL A 68 21.51 -1.86 7.00
C VAL A 68 22.68 -1.39 6.16
N ASP A 69 22.37 -0.59 5.15
CA ASP A 69 23.33 -0.04 4.20
C ASP A 69 23.21 1.49 4.19
N PRO A 70 24.05 2.21 4.95
CA PRO A 70 24.02 3.67 5.06
C PRO A 70 24.26 4.41 3.74
N ASN A 71 24.66 3.71 2.68
CA ASN A 71 24.90 4.27 1.35
C ASN A 71 23.77 3.96 0.37
N LEU A 72 22.68 3.34 0.84
CA LEU A 72 21.53 3.04 0.02
C LEU A 72 20.79 4.33 -0.39
N GLY A 73 20.62 4.54 -1.69
CA GLY A 73 19.85 5.66 -2.23
C GLY A 73 20.58 7.01 -2.13
N PRO A 74 19.86 8.14 -2.28
CA PRO A 74 20.44 9.47 -2.16
C PRO A 74 21.05 9.67 -0.77
N SER A 75 22.25 10.27 -0.69
CA SER A 75 23.06 10.40 0.53
C SER A 75 22.43 11.17 1.70
N GLU A 76 21.20 11.68 1.53
CA GLU A 76 20.53 12.63 2.41
C GLU A 76 19.09 12.20 2.77
N LYS A 77 18.67 10.98 2.39
CA LYS A 77 17.31 10.49 2.65
C LYS A 77 17.32 9.07 3.17
N ASP A 78 16.51 8.83 4.20
CA ASP A 78 16.23 7.45 4.58
C ASP A 78 15.53 6.73 3.43
N THR A 79 16.13 5.60 3.04
CA THR A 79 15.73 4.82 1.88
C THR A 79 15.69 3.36 2.28
N PHE A 80 14.76 2.61 1.72
CA PHE A 80 14.77 1.15 1.83
C PHE A 80 14.50 0.50 0.48
N GLN A 81 14.89 -0.75 0.36
CA GLN A 81 14.68 -1.62 -0.79
C GLN A 81 14.25 -2.99 -0.26
N ILE A 82 13.26 -3.59 -0.93
CA ILE A 82 12.82 -4.96 -0.65
C ILE A 82 12.99 -5.78 -1.93
N LYS A 83 13.64 -6.93 -1.85
CA LYS A 83 13.79 -7.86 -2.97
C LYS A 83 13.81 -9.30 -2.48
N LYS A 84 13.47 -10.26 -3.35
CA LYS A 84 13.80 -11.68 -3.12
C LYS A 84 15.25 -11.90 -3.52
N ASN A 85 16.09 -12.43 -2.62
CA ASN A 85 17.48 -12.75 -2.92
C ASN A 85 17.61 -14.12 -3.61
N ASP A 86 18.81 -14.45 -4.09
CA ASP A 86 19.08 -15.71 -4.80
C ASP A 86 18.89 -16.96 -3.93
N LEU A 87 18.81 -16.79 -2.60
CA LEU A 87 18.53 -17.85 -1.62
C LEU A 87 17.02 -18.01 -1.35
N GLY A 88 16.17 -17.20 -1.99
CA GLY A 88 14.72 -17.24 -1.84
C GLY A 88 14.19 -16.48 -0.62
N GLU A 89 15.04 -15.75 0.11
CA GLU A 89 14.67 -14.93 1.26
C GLU A 89 14.21 -13.53 0.82
N ILE A 90 13.39 -12.89 1.65
CA ILE A 90 13.01 -11.49 1.54
C ILE A 90 14.13 -10.63 2.12
N GLU A 91 14.97 -10.04 1.26
CA GLU A 91 15.96 -9.06 1.68
C GLU A 91 15.30 -7.68 1.84
N ILE A 92 15.30 -7.16 3.07
CA ILE A 92 14.95 -5.77 3.38
C ILE A 92 16.26 -5.02 3.65
N ARG A 93 16.65 -4.15 2.73
CA ARG A 93 17.82 -3.29 2.87
C ARG A 93 17.38 -1.87 3.16
N GLY A 94 17.96 -1.19 4.14
CA GLY A 94 17.63 0.21 4.44
C GLY A 94 18.81 1.02 4.92
N THR A 95 18.74 2.34 4.81
CA THR A 95 19.81 3.28 5.24
C THR A 95 20.12 3.18 6.73
N CYS A 96 19.14 2.79 7.54
CA CYS A 96 19.27 2.59 8.98
C CYS A 96 18.29 1.51 9.47
N GLY A 97 18.47 1.05 10.71
CA GLY A 97 17.58 0.08 11.36
C GLY A 97 16.12 0.57 11.46
N VAL A 98 15.92 1.88 11.42
CA VAL A 98 14.60 2.52 11.41
C VAL A 98 13.91 2.31 10.05
N ALA A 99 14.61 2.56 8.93
CA ALA A 99 14.06 2.40 7.58
C ALA A 99 13.58 0.97 7.28
N VAL A 100 14.24 -0.05 7.83
CA VAL A 100 13.87 -1.47 7.65
C VAL A 100 12.74 -1.95 8.56
N THR A 101 12.28 -1.13 9.51
CA THR A 101 11.26 -1.48 10.50
C THR A 101 9.94 -0.71 10.38
N TRP A 102 9.82 0.19 9.40
CA TRP A 102 8.67 1.09 9.26
C TRP A 102 7.31 0.42 9.02
N VAL A 103 7.27 -0.77 8.41
CA VAL A 103 6.01 -1.53 8.24
C VAL A 103 5.38 -1.94 9.59
N TRP A 104 6.12 -1.84 10.69
CA TRP A 104 5.68 -2.26 12.02
C TRP A 104 5.14 -1.14 12.91
N TRP A 105 4.91 0.06 12.35
CA TRP A 105 4.43 1.21 13.13
C TRP A 105 3.16 0.91 13.90
N GLN A 106 3.20 1.26 15.19
CA GLN A 106 2.04 1.30 16.06
C GLN A 106 1.61 2.76 16.26
N TRP A 107 0.58 2.97 17.08
CA TRP A 107 0.03 4.30 17.31
C TRP A 107 1.09 5.35 17.68
N ASP A 108 1.98 5.05 18.62
CA ASP A 108 2.94 6.05 19.14
C ASP A 108 3.89 6.58 18.06
N GLN A 109 4.14 5.81 16.99
CA GLN A 109 4.90 6.27 15.83
C GLN A 109 4.01 7.09 14.89
N TRP A 110 2.78 6.64 14.65
CA TRP A 110 1.80 7.37 13.83
C TRP A 110 1.50 8.76 14.39
N GLU A 111 1.28 8.88 15.69
CA GLU A 111 0.99 10.16 16.34
C GLU A 111 2.10 11.18 16.13
N LYS A 112 3.36 10.76 16.32
CA LYS A 112 4.55 11.60 16.07
C LYS A 112 4.67 11.99 14.60
N ASN A 113 4.34 11.08 13.69
CA ASN A 113 4.35 11.36 12.26
C ASN A 113 3.27 12.38 11.89
N LEU A 114 2.05 12.25 12.43
CA LEU A 114 0.96 13.20 12.21
C LEU A 114 1.28 14.59 12.78
N ASP A 115 1.89 14.66 13.97
CA ASP A 115 2.38 15.92 14.54
C ASP A 115 3.46 16.55 13.65
N TRP A 116 4.40 15.74 13.13
CA TRP A 116 5.40 16.21 12.17
C TRP A 116 4.76 16.72 10.88
N MET A 117 3.75 16.02 10.34
CA MET A 117 3.02 16.45 9.14
C MET A 117 2.37 17.81 9.37
N ALA A 118 1.69 18.00 10.49
CA ALA A 118 1.07 19.27 10.84
C ALA A 118 2.10 20.40 11.00
N LEU A 119 3.24 20.14 11.66
CA LEU A 119 4.33 21.13 11.80
C LEU A 119 4.93 21.55 10.45
N ASN A 120 4.86 20.69 9.43
CA ASN A 120 5.35 20.96 8.08
C ASN A 120 4.27 21.48 7.13
N GLY A 121 3.07 21.78 7.63
CA GLY A 121 1.96 22.32 6.83
C GLY A 121 1.36 21.31 5.85
N ILE A 122 1.53 20.01 6.07
CA ILE A 122 0.89 18.95 5.28
C ILE A 122 -0.57 18.85 5.73
N ASN A 123 -1.49 19.07 4.79
CA ASN A 123 -2.94 19.05 5.04
C ASN A 123 -3.71 18.06 4.16
N LEU A 124 -3.02 17.22 3.37
CA LEU A 124 -3.59 16.15 2.55
C LEU A 124 -2.64 14.95 2.56
N ALA A 125 -3.12 13.77 2.97
CA ALA A 125 -2.26 12.58 3.07
C ALA A 125 -3.04 11.26 3.02
N LEU A 126 -2.37 10.19 2.58
CA LEU A 126 -2.95 8.85 2.50
C LEU A 126 -3.19 8.23 3.89
N ALA A 127 -4.34 7.59 4.08
CA ALA A 127 -4.68 6.83 5.28
C ALA A 127 -5.24 5.45 4.91
N PHE A 128 -4.35 4.48 4.68
CA PHE A 128 -4.69 3.22 4.00
C PHE A 128 -4.78 2.01 4.94
N ASN A 129 -4.62 2.19 6.25
CA ASN A 129 -4.71 1.10 7.20
C ASN A 129 -6.15 0.54 7.26
N GLY A 130 -6.29 -0.69 7.71
CA GLY A 130 -7.58 -1.37 7.86
C GLY A 130 -8.24 -1.89 6.58
N GLN A 131 -7.77 -1.53 5.38
CA GLN A 131 -8.50 -1.86 4.15
C GLN A 131 -8.62 -3.36 3.87
N GLU A 132 -7.66 -4.19 4.27
CA GLU A 132 -7.77 -5.65 4.12
C GLU A 132 -8.91 -6.23 4.99
N ALA A 133 -9.19 -5.64 6.15
CA ALA A 133 -10.32 -6.06 6.99
C ALA A 133 -11.67 -5.68 6.37
N ILE A 134 -11.74 -4.57 5.62
CA ILE A 134 -12.94 -4.20 4.87
C ILE A 134 -13.12 -5.12 3.67
N TRP A 135 -12.04 -5.42 2.94
CA TRP A 135 -12.05 -6.38 1.84
C TRP A 135 -12.45 -7.79 2.30
N GLU A 136 -11.98 -8.25 3.47
CA GLU A 136 -12.40 -9.54 4.04
C GLU A 136 -13.93 -9.60 4.19
N ARG A 137 -14.55 -8.56 4.75
CA ARG A 137 -16.02 -8.48 4.91
C ARG A 137 -16.74 -8.57 3.56
N VAL A 138 -16.29 -7.79 2.57
CA VAL A 138 -16.85 -7.78 1.21
C VAL A 138 -16.70 -9.14 0.54
N TYR A 139 -15.53 -9.77 0.64
CA TYR A 139 -15.28 -11.06 0.01
C TYR A 139 -16.06 -12.19 0.68
N VAL A 140 -16.22 -12.17 2.00
CA VAL A 140 -17.09 -13.11 2.72
C VAL A 140 -18.54 -12.95 2.27
N GLU A 141 -19.04 -11.71 2.10
CA GLU A 141 -20.38 -11.45 1.58
C GLU A 141 -20.57 -11.95 0.14
N LEU A 142 -19.51 -11.90 -0.67
CA LEU A 142 -19.47 -12.48 -2.01
C LEU A 142 -19.27 -14.01 -2.03
N ASN A 143 -19.26 -14.67 -0.87
CA ASN A 143 -19.09 -16.12 -0.68
C ASN A 143 -17.70 -16.68 -1.05
N LEU A 144 -16.64 -15.88 -0.87
CA LEU A 144 -15.28 -16.41 -0.86
C LEU A 144 -15.04 -17.14 0.47
N THR A 145 -14.27 -18.23 0.41
CA THR A 145 -13.78 -18.89 1.62
C THR A 145 -12.62 -18.11 2.21
N ILE A 146 -12.33 -18.32 3.51
CA ILE A 146 -11.15 -17.70 4.15
C ILE A 146 -9.86 -18.11 3.43
N ASP A 147 -9.74 -19.38 3.01
CA ASP A 147 -8.56 -19.85 2.27
C ASP A 147 -8.37 -19.09 0.94
N GLU A 148 -9.46 -18.76 0.23
CA GLU A 148 -9.40 -18.00 -1.02
C GLU A 148 -9.03 -16.53 -0.80
N ILE A 149 -9.45 -15.96 0.33
CA ILE A 149 -9.07 -14.61 0.75
C ILE A 149 -7.58 -14.59 1.16
N ASP A 150 -7.13 -15.59 1.91
CA ASP A 150 -5.75 -15.78 2.35
C ASP A 150 -4.80 -16.01 1.16
N GLU A 151 -5.26 -16.67 0.10
CA GLU A 151 -4.51 -16.81 -1.17
C GLU A 151 -4.41 -15.50 -1.95
N HIS A 152 -5.25 -14.52 -1.62
CA HIS A 152 -5.25 -13.19 -2.24
C HIS A 152 -4.42 -12.18 -1.46
N PHE A 153 -4.58 -12.09 -0.14
CA PHE A 153 -3.88 -11.10 0.67
C PHE A 153 -2.39 -11.41 0.83
N GLY A 154 -1.55 -10.42 0.50
CA GLY A 154 -0.14 -10.46 0.84
C GLY A 154 0.12 -10.22 2.33
N GLY A 155 1.33 -10.54 2.76
CA GLY A 155 1.79 -10.23 4.12
C GLY A 155 1.89 -8.73 4.38
N PRO A 156 1.94 -8.28 5.65
CA PRO A 156 1.94 -6.86 6.01
C PRO A 156 2.97 -5.99 5.26
N ALA A 157 4.18 -6.52 5.03
CA ALA A 157 5.26 -5.84 4.32
C ALA A 157 5.05 -5.73 2.80
N PHE A 158 4.03 -6.40 2.25
CA PHE A 158 3.77 -6.53 0.83
C PHE A 158 2.39 -6.01 0.40
N LEU A 159 1.63 -5.48 1.35
CA LEU A 159 0.31 -4.91 1.10
C LEU A 159 0.30 -3.81 0.02
N PRO A 160 1.30 -2.91 -0.09
CA PRO A 160 1.29 -1.92 -1.18
C PRO A 160 1.15 -2.55 -2.57
N TRP A 161 1.97 -3.56 -2.88
CA TRP A 161 1.92 -4.25 -4.18
C TRP A 161 0.71 -5.16 -4.33
N THR A 162 0.16 -5.66 -3.22
CA THR A 162 -1.11 -6.41 -3.27
C THR A 162 -2.27 -5.50 -3.64
N ARG A 163 -2.34 -4.31 -3.02
CA ARG A 163 -3.39 -3.29 -3.26
C ARG A 163 -3.35 -2.72 -4.67
N MET A 164 -2.14 -2.55 -5.23
CA MET A 164 -1.92 -2.12 -6.62
C MET A 164 -2.10 -3.26 -7.65
N GLY A 165 -2.48 -4.46 -7.19
CA GLY A 165 -2.72 -5.61 -8.04
C GLY A 165 -1.47 -6.29 -8.59
N ASN A 166 -0.25 -5.88 -8.22
CA ASN A 166 0.97 -6.48 -8.77
C ASN A 166 1.21 -7.93 -8.31
N ILE A 167 0.82 -8.26 -7.07
CA ILE A 167 1.03 -9.57 -6.44
C ILE A 167 -0.21 -9.99 -5.65
N ARG A 168 -0.27 -11.26 -5.23
CA ARG A 168 -1.26 -11.82 -4.31
C ARG A 168 -0.61 -12.88 -3.39
N GLY A 169 -1.13 -13.07 -2.19
CA GLY A 169 -0.75 -14.18 -1.29
C GLY A 169 0.70 -14.22 -0.78
N PHE A 170 1.61 -13.40 -1.32
CA PHE A 170 3.03 -13.48 -0.97
C PHE A 170 3.28 -13.03 0.47
N ALA A 171 3.95 -13.90 1.23
CA ALA A 171 4.24 -13.70 2.66
C ALA A 171 3.00 -13.49 3.55
N GLY A 172 1.81 -13.86 3.06
CA GLY A 172 0.59 -13.97 3.85
C GLY A 172 0.50 -15.29 4.64
N SER A 173 -0.63 -15.60 5.26
CA SER A 173 -1.87 -14.81 5.30
C SER A 173 -1.93 -13.81 6.46
N LEU A 174 -3.03 -13.05 6.54
CA LEU A 174 -3.27 -12.07 7.60
C LEU A 174 -4.15 -12.70 8.68
N THR A 175 -3.79 -12.54 9.95
CA THR A 175 -4.58 -13.11 11.05
C THR A 175 -5.78 -12.21 11.39
N THR A 176 -6.83 -12.79 11.97
CA THR A 176 -7.96 -12.01 12.54
C THR A 176 -7.48 -10.95 13.53
N HIS A 177 -6.43 -11.23 14.29
CA HIS A 177 -5.83 -10.26 15.20
C HIS A 177 -5.24 -9.06 14.45
N TRP A 178 -4.56 -9.29 13.31
CA TRP A 178 -4.05 -8.22 12.46
C TRP A 178 -5.17 -7.33 11.93
N HIS A 179 -6.26 -7.91 11.44
CA HIS A 179 -7.44 -7.15 10.98
C HIS A 179 -8.00 -6.26 12.10
N TYR A 180 -8.22 -6.82 13.28
CA TYR A 180 -8.71 -6.06 14.44
C TYR A 180 -7.80 -4.89 14.83
N GLN A 181 -6.48 -5.12 14.91
CA GLN A 181 -5.53 -4.05 15.25
C GLN A 181 -5.45 -2.98 14.16
N SER A 182 -5.53 -3.38 12.89
CA SER A 182 -5.47 -2.48 11.74
C SER A 182 -6.67 -1.53 11.69
N ILE A 183 -7.88 -2.03 11.96
CA ILE A 183 -9.09 -1.20 12.12
C ILE A 183 -8.92 -0.20 13.27
N ARG A 184 -8.50 -0.67 14.45
CA ARG A 184 -8.30 0.22 15.62
C ARG A 184 -7.25 1.30 15.37
N LEU A 185 -6.16 0.94 14.69
CA LEU A 185 -5.11 1.89 14.35
C LEU A 185 -5.63 2.94 13.36
N GLN A 186 -6.35 2.52 12.31
CA GLN A 186 -6.93 3.41 11.32
C GLN A 186 -7.91 4.42 11.94
N HIS A 187 -8.78 3.99 12.86
CA HIS A 187 -9.66 4.90 13.61
C HIS A 187 -8.89 6.03 14.31
N ARG A 188 -7.79 5.69 14.99
CA ARG A 188 -6.96 6.68 15.68
C ARG A 188 -6.22 7.61 14.70
N ILE A 189 -5.72 7.07 13.58
CA ILE A 189 -5.06 7.85 12.53
C ILE A 189 -6.03 8.88 11.96
N LEU A 190 -7.21 8.45 11.52
CA LEU A 190 -8.21 9.32 10.90
C LEU A 190 -8.73 10.38 11.87
N GLN A 191 -9.00 9.99 13.12
CA GLN A 191 -9.41 10.95 14.14
C GLN A 191 -8.35 12.06 14.29
N ARG A 192 -7.07 11.69 14.43
CA ARG A 192 -6.00 12.65 14.65
C ARG A 192 -5.69 13.50 13.42
N MET A 193 -5.78 12.92 12.22
CA MET A 193 -5.68 13.68 10.97
C MET A 193 -6.75 14.78 10.92
N ARG A 194 -8.01 14.42 11.18
CA ARG A 194 -9.15 15.37 11.18
C ARG A 194 -9.01 16.43 12.28
N GLU A 195 -8.57 16.06 13.48
CA GLU A 195 -8.28 17.03 14.57
C GLU A 195 -7.21 18.07 14.19
N LEU A 196 -6.23 17.67 13.38
CA LEU A 196 -5.16 18.54 12.88
C LEU A 196 -5.53 19.28 11.59
N GLY A 197 -6.71 19.04 11.02
CA GLY A 197 -7.13 19.59 9.73
C GLY A 197 -6.42 18.96 8.52
N ILE A 198 -5.84 17.77 8.68
CA ILE A 198 -5.29 16.96 7.60
C ILE A 198 -6.44 16.16 6.98
N ILE A 199 -6.67 16.35 5.68
CA ILE A 199 -7.66 15.63 4.91
C ILE A 199 -7.10 14.23 4.56
N PRO A 200 -7.71 13.13 5.05
CA PRO A 200 -7.28 11.78 4.69
C PRO A 200 -7.76 11.41 3.29
N VAL A 201 -6.83 10.90 2.47
CA VAL A 201 -7.12 10.23 1.22
C VAL A 201 -7.33 8.75 1.51
N LEU A 202 -8.52 8.24 1.18
CA LEU A 202 -8.95 6.87 1.46
C LEU A 202 -8.79 5.97 0.22
N PRO A 203 -8.70 4.64 0.38
CA PRO A 203 -8.62 3.75 -0.77
C PRO A 203 -9.96 3.64 -1.52
N ALA A 204 -9.90 3.31 -2.80
CA ALA A 204 -11.05 2.91 -3.62
C ALA A 204 -10.75 1.67 -4.47
N PHE A 205 -11.78 1.09 -5.08
CA PHE A 205 -11.64 -0.10 -5.92
C PHE A 205 -11.02 0.22 -7.28
N ALA A 206 -9.95 -0.50 -7.64
CA ALA A 206 -9.21 -0.32 -8.88
C ALA A 206 -9.48 -1.40 -9.95
N GLY A 207 -10.41 -2.33 -9.70
CA GLY A 207 -10.72 -3.44 -10.62
C GLY A 207 -10.06 -4.78 -10.30
N HIS A 208 -9.01 -4.81 -9.48
CA HIS A 208 -8.27 -6.05 -9.14
C HIS A 208 -9.05 -6.93 -8.17
N VAL A 209 -9.20 -8.22 -8.49
CA VAL A 209 -9.98 -9.19 -7.71
C VAL A 209 -9.26 -10.55 -7.54
N PRO A 210 -9.59 -11.32 -6.48
CA PRO A 210 -9.08 -12.67 -6.26
C PRO A 210 -9.29 -13.64 -7.43
N ARG A 211 -8.39 -14.63 -7.56
CA ARG A 211 -8.53 -15.72 -8.55
C ARG A 211 -9.82 -16.53 -8.37
N ALA A 212 -10.30 -16.63 -7.14
CA ALA A 212 -11.56 -17.30 -6.79
C ALA A 212 -12.79 -16.69 -7.47
N PHE A 213 -12.71 -15.45 -7.98
CA PHE A 213 -13.81 -14.83 -8.73
C PHE A 213 -14.21 -15.65 -9.96
N ALA A 214 -13.28 -16.36 -10.61
CA ALA A 214 -13.63 -17.23 -11.74
C ALA A 214 -14.53 -18.42 -11.36
N ARG A 215 -14.48 -18.86 -10.08
CA ARG A 215 -15.37 -19.90 -9.55
C ARG A 215 -16.77 -19.35 -9.24
N LEU A 216 -16.83 -18.16 -8.65
CA LEU A 216 -18.07 -17.54 -8.18
C LEU A 216 -18.83 -16.84 -9.32
N PHE A 217 -18.10 -16.24 -10.26
CA PHE A 217 -18.62 -15.44 -11.36
C PHE A 217 -18.01 -15.92 -12.69
N PRO A 218 -18.32 -17.16 -13.14
CA PRO A 218 -17.67 -17.77 -14.31
C PRO A 218 -17.96 -17.04 -15.64
N ASN A 219 -18.99 -16.20 -15.68
CA ASN A 219 -19.37 -15.41 -16.85
C ASN A 219 -18.87 -13.97 -16.80
N ALA A 220 -18.26 -13.54 -15.68
CA ALA A 220 -17.74 -12.18 -15.57
C ALA A 220 -16.52 -12.00 -16.48
N LYS A 221 -16.47 -10.87 -17.18
CA LYS A 221 -15.36 -10.49 -18.03
C LYS A 221 -14.20 -10.07 -17.15
N MET A 222 -13.15 -10.87 -17.17
CA MET A 222 -11.95 -10.60 -16.40
C MET A 222 -10.70 -11.02 -17.16
N THR A 223 -9.66 -10.21 -17.05
CA THR A 223 -8.35 -10.47 -17.63
C THR A 223 -7.40 -10.88 -16.53
N LYS A 224 -6.72 -12.02 -16.69
CA LYS A 224 -5.60 -12.36 -15.80
C LYS A 224 -4.46 -11.40 -16.13
N ILE A 225 -3.97 -10.65 -15.14
CA ILE A 225 -2.85 -9.75 -15.39
C ILE A 225 -1.55 -10.53 -15.62
N ASP A 226 -0.55 -9.86 -16.19
CA ASP A 226 0.77 -10.47 -16.39
C ASP A 226 1.59 -10.54 -15.10
N SER A 227 2.63 -11.39 -15.10
CA SER A 227 3.53 -11.55 -13.97
C SER A 227 4.37 -10.28 -13.77
N TRP A 228 4.14 -9.58 -12.67
CA TRP A 228 4.98 -8.47 -12.24
C TRP A 228 6.28 -8.98 -11.61
N ASN A 229 7.42 -8.41 -12.02
CA ASN A 229 8.77 -8.68 -11.48
C ASN A 229 9.13 -10.19 -11.32
N LYS A 230 8.62 -11.04 -12.22
CA LYS A 230 8.88 -12.49 -12.25
C LYS A 230 8.42 -13.26 -10.99
N PHE A 231 7.39 -12.75 -10.29
CA PHE A 231 6.74 -13.55 -9.26
C PHE A 231 6.12 -14.81 -9.88
N GLU A 232 6.29 -15.95 -9.20
CA GLU A 232 5.67 -17.22 -9.59
C GLU A 232 4.14 -17.07 -9.65
N ASP A 233 3.46 -17.89 -10.46
CA ASP A 233 2.00 -17.80 -10.67
C ASP A 233 1.15 -17.94 -9.39
N ARG A 234 1.71 -18.57 -8.36
CA ARG A 234 1.09 -18.63 -7.03
C ARG A 234 1.06 -17.28 -6.30
N TYR A 235 1.92 -16.34 -6.67
CA TYR A 235 2.09 -15.04 -6.03
C TYR A 235 1.88 -13.82 -6.95
N CYS A 236 1.79 -14.03 -8.26
CA CYS A 236 0.95 -13.21 -9.14
C CYS A 236 -0.35 -14.02 -9.33
N CYS A 237 -1.25 -13.86 -10.28
CA CYS A 237 -1.53 -12.81 -11.22
C CYS A 237 -3.03 -12.61 -11.02
N PRO A 238 -3.46 -11.64 -10.21
CA PRO A 238 -4.88 -11.44 -9.93
C PRO A 238 -5.68 -11.20 -11.22
N TYR A 239 -6.99 -11.30 -11.09
CA TYR A 239 -7.85 -10.90 -12.19
C TYR A 239 -8.09 -9.39 -12.12
N LEU A 240 -8.13 -8.76 -13.28
CA LEU A 240 -8.67 -7.42 -13.46
C LEU A 240 -10.08 -7.58 -14.04
N LEU A 241 -11.10 -7.11 -13.31
CA LEU A 241 -12.46 -7.04 -13.85
C LEU A 241 -12.51 -6.04 -15.01
N ASP A 242 -13.19 -6.42 -16.08
CA ASP A 242 -13.43 -5.52 -17.21
C ASP A 242 -14.31 -4.35 -16.73
N PRO A 243 -13.98 -3.10 -17.08
CA PRO A 243 -14.75 -1.94 -16.63
C PRO A 243 -16.20 -1.94 -17.13
N THR A 244 -16.51 -2.68 -18.19
CA THR A 244 -17.86 -2.79 -18.74
C THR A 244 -18.67 -3.93 -18.12
N ASP A 245 -18.08 -4.73 -17.23
CA ASP A 245 -18.78 -5.78 -16.50
C ASP A 245 -19.59 -5.18 -15.32
N GLU A 246 -20.84 -5.60 -15.15
CA GLU A 246 -21.71 -5.12 -14.07
C GLU A 246 -21.12 -5.42 -12.67
N LEU A 247 -20.30 -6.47 -12.56
CA LEU A 247 -19.63 -6.82 -11.32
C LEU A 247 -18.62 -5.75 -10.89
N PHE A 248 -18.05 -4.98 -11.83
CA PHE A 248 -17.12 -3.90 -11.50
C PHE A 248 -17.77 -2.86 -10.59
N GLN A 249 -18.98 -2.40 -10.95
CA GLN A 249 -19.74 -1.44 -10.15
C GLN A 249 -20.16 -2.08 -8.83
N THR A 250 -20.70 -3.31 -8.87
CA THR A 250 -21.19 -4.01 -7.68
C THR A 250 -20.10 -4.14 -6.61
N VAL A 251 -18.93 -4.69 -6.97
CA VAL A 251 -17.82 -4.91 -6.02
C VAL A 251 -17.24 -3.60 -5.52
N GLY A 252 -17.07 -2.63 -6.43
CA GLY A 252 -16.55 -1.32 -6.09
C GLY A 252 -17.44 -0.58 -5.08
N GLU A 253 -18.75 -0.59 -5.30
CA GLU A 253 -19.70 0.03 -4.39
C GLU A 253 -19.76 -0.68 -3.03
N MET A 254 -19.74 -2.02 -3.01
CA MET A 254 -19.70 -2.79 -1.76
C MET A 254 -18.51 -2.40 -0.90
N PHE A 255 -17.30 -2.35 -1.50
CA PHE A 255 -16.10 -1.93 -0.78
C PHE A 255 -16.20 -0.51 -0.28
N LEU A 256 -16.55 0.43 -1.16
CA LEU A 256 -16.53 1.85 -0.79
C LEU A 256 -17.59 2.17 0.26
N ARG A 257 -18.80 1.59 0.17
CA ARG A 257 -19.84 1.70 1.21
C ARG A 257 -19.36 1.14 2.54
N ALA A 258 -18.81 -0.06 2.56
CA ALA A 258 -18.31 -0.69 3.78
C ALA A 258 -17.14 0.09 4.40
N TYR A 259 -16.26 0.67 3.59
CA TYR A 259 -15.16 1.49 4.07
C TYR A 259 -15.66 2.80 4.70
N ILE A 260 -16.58 3.49 4.03
CA ILE A 260 -17.19 4.74 4.53
C ILE A 260 -18.03 4.48 5.78
N GLU A 261 -18.76 3.37 5.85
CA GLU A 261 -19.54 3.00 7.03
C GLU A 261 -18.65 2.79 8.26
N GLU A 262 -17.48 2.15 8.08
CA GLU A 262 -16.53 1.96 9.17
C GLU A 262 -15.82 3.27 9.57
N PHE A 263 -15.36 4.07 8.60
CA PHE A 263 -14.35 5.11 8.85
C PHE A 263 -14.81 6.56 8.59
N GLY A 264 -16.00 6.74 8.01
CA GLY A 264 -16.42 7.99 7.40
C GLY A 264 -15.59 8.33 6.15
N THR A 265 -15.76 9.53 5.62
CA THR A 265 -15.01 10.03 4.46
C THR A 265 -14.76 11.53 4.54
N ASP A 266 -13.74 11.96 3.82
CA ASP A 266 -13.43 13.35 3.54
C ASP A 266 -13.40 13.60 2.01
N HIS A 267 -14.10 12.73 1.26
CA HIS A 267 -14.42 12.81 -0.16
C HIS A 267 -13.25 12.62 -1.13
N ILE A 268 -12.02 12.34 -0.66
CA ILE A 268 -10.86 12.11 -1.52
C ILE A 268 -10.43 10.64 -1.47
N TYR A 269 -10.32 10.04 -2.65
CA TYR A 269 -10.03 8.63 -2.82
C TYR A 269 -8.82 8.41 -3.73
N ASN A 270 -8.01 7.39 -3.46
CA ASN A 270 -6.94 6.97 -4.35
C ASN A 270 -7.05 5.48 -4.69
N CYS A 271 -6.83 5.18 -5.96
CA CYS A 271 -6.68 3.84 -6.49
C CYS A 271 -5.96 3.88 -7.84
N ASP A 272 -5.25 2.81 -8.19
CA ASP A 272 -4.40 2.74 -9.37
C ASP A 272 -4.50 1.36 -10.04
N THR A 273 -5.10 1.28 -11.23
CA THR A 273 -5.30 0.00 -11.94
C THR A 273 -4.03 -0.52 -12.59
N PHE A 274 -3.26 0.36 -13.23
CA PHE A 274 -2.13 -0.01 -14.09
C PHE A 274 -0.77 0.44 -13.51
N ASN A 275 -0.65 0.55 -12.19
CA ASN A 275 0.64 0.87 -11.56
C ASN A 275 1.66 -0.24 -11.86
N GLU A 276 2.64 0.07 -12.69
CA GLU A 276 3.68 -0.86 -13.17
C GLU A 276 3.14 -2.13 -13.86
N ASN A 277 1.87 -2.13 -14.29
CA ASN A 277 1.25 -3.20 -15.06
C ASN A 277 0.84 -2.66 -16.43
N GLU A 278 1.17 -3.37 -17.51
CA GLU A 278 0.74 -2.98 -18.86
C GLU A 278 -0.75 -3.33 -19.06
N PRO A 279 -1.59 -2.41 -19.55
CA PRO A 279 -2.97 -2.73 -19.88
C PRO A 279 -3.03 -3.83 -20.95
N GLY A 280 -3.90 -4.84 -20.75
CA GLY A 280 -4.11 -5.90 -21.74
C GLY A 280 -4.75 -5.40 -23.05
N ASN A 281 -5.27 -4.18 -23.06
CA ASN A 281 -5.81 -3.49 -24.22
C ASN A 281 -5.39 -2.00 -24.17
N SER A 282 -4.72 -1.54 -25.22
CA SER A 282 -4.20 -0.17 -25.34
C SER A 282 -5.12 0.76 -26.14
N GLU A 283 -6.28 0.28 -26.60
CA GLU A 283 -7.29 1.10 -27.26
C GLU A 283 -7.78 2.21 -26.33
N LEU A 284 -7.85 3.44 -26.82
CA LEU A 284 -8.23 4.60 -26.02
C LEU A 284 -9.62 4.46 -25.40
N SER A 285 -10.56 3.84 -26.11
CA SER A 285 -11.92 3.59 -25.61
C SER A 285 -11.93 2.64 -24.41
N TYR A 286 -11.04 1.65 -24.39
CA TYR A 286 -10.90 0.76 -23.23
C TYR A 286 -10.32 1.51 -22.03
N LEU A 287 -9.24 2.28 -22.23
CA LEU A 287 -8.61 3.06 -21.15
C LEU A 287 -9.55 4.13 -20.57
N GLU A 288 -10.34 4.78 -21.44
CA GLU A 288 -11.40 5.70 -21.03
C GLU A 288 -12.48 5.00 -20.21
N ASN A 289 -12.91 3.79 -20.61
CA ASN A 289 -13.90 3.03 -19.85
C ASN A 289 -13.38 2.61 -18.48
N VAL A 290 -12.09 2.27 -18.35
CA VAL A 290 -11.47 1.98 -17.05
C VAL A 290 -11.59 3.17 -16.11
N SER A 291 -11.09 4.34 -16.51
CA SER A 291 -11.14 5.54 -15.67
C SER A 291 -12.57 5.99 -15.37
N ARG A 292 -13.45 5.95 -16.38
CA ARG A 292 -14.88 6.27 -16.22
C ARG A 292 -15.56 5.35 -15.21
N SER A 293 -15.30 4.04 -15.26
CA SER A 293 -15.96 3.07 -14.39
C SER A 293 -15.50 3.18 -12.94
N ILE A 294 -14.21 3.42 -12.71
CA ILE A 294 -13.64 3.70 -11.38
C ILE A 294 -14.28 4.95 -10.79
N PHE A 295 -14.30 6.05 -11.54
CA PHE A 295 -14.90 7.29 -11.05
C PHE A 295 -16.42 7.18 -10.85
N THR A 296 -17.09 6.36 -11.68
CA THR A 296 -18.53 6.07 -11.52
C THR A 296 -18.80 5.34 -10.20
N VAL A 297 -17.98 4.34 -9.82
CA VAL A 297 -18.09 3.68 -8.51
C VAL A 297 -17.97 4.69 -7.38
N MET A 298 -16.99 5.59 -7.46
CA MET A 298 -16.76 6.58 -6.41
C MET A 298 -17.95 7.53 -6.29
N SER A 299 -18.37 8.12 -7.41
CA SER A 299 -19.44 9.12 -7.46
C SER A 299 -20.84 8.56 -7.21
N SER A 300 -21.08 7.26 -7.41
CA SER A 300 -22.36 6.60 -7.08
C SER A 300 -22.53 6.36 -5.58
N VAL A 301 -21.43 6.22 -4.83
CA VAL A 301 -21.44 6.07 -3.37
C VAL A 301 -21.30 7.42 -2.67
N ASP A 302 -20.41 8.27 -3.16
CA ASP A 302 -20.13 9.61 -2.63
C ASP A 302 -20.21 10.66 -3.76
N PRO A 303 -21.31 11.43 -3.86
CA PRO A 303 -21.47 12.45 -4.90
C PRO A 303 -20.42 13.58 -4.88
N GLN A 304 -19.64 13.71 -3.80
CA GLN A 304 -18.57 14.70 -3.67
C GLN A 304 -17.18 14.11 -3.98
N ALA A 305 -17.11 12.85 -4.42
CA ALA A 305 -15.86 12.14 -4.62
C ALA A 305 -14.87 12.89 -5.54
N ILE A 306 -13.62 12.92 -5.09
CA ILE A 306 -12.44 13.37 -5.82
C ILE A 306 -11.50 12.18 -5.90
N TRP A 307 -11.03 11.88 -7.11
CA TRP A 307 -10.00 10.89 -7.40
C TRP A 307 -8.69 11.59 -7.76
#